data_AF-A0A8I1WA47-F1
#
_entry.id   AF-A0A8I1WA47-F1
#
_cell.length_a   1.000
_cell.length_b   1.000
_cell.length_c   1.000
_cell.angle_alpha   90.00
_cell.angle_beta   90.00
_cell.angle_gamma   90.00
#
_symmetry.space_group_name_H-M   'P 1'
#
loop_
_entity.id
_entity.type
_entity.pdbx_description
1 polymer ?
#
loop_
_entity_poly.entity_id
_entity_poly.type
_entity_poly.pdbx_seq_one_letter_code
_entity_poly.pdbx_strand_id
1 'polypeptide(L)'
;KDREKAIGQEKSAKAQVEMAKAQVGQAQLNVGYATIKSPLAGISGEALIDEGTYVTASDKLTYVAAVSPMWVNFSISEAQSLKRDEMMRQGLLRYPGDSKFDVQLTPSDTSVYPETGRITFADAEYDSKTGTFLVRASFENADGKLRPG
;
A
#
# COMPACT_ATOMS: atom_id res chain seq x y z
N LYS A 1 28.30 37.94 39.08
CA LYS A 1 27.07 38.76 39.04
C LYS A 1 26.77 39.32 37.64
N ASP A 2 27.48 40.31 37.10
CA ASP A 2 27.13 40.87 35.77
C ASP A 2 27.35 39.90 34.60
N ARG A 3 28.45 39.13 34.61
CA ARG A 3 28.73 38.09 33.61
C ARG A 3 27.65 37.01 33.56
N GLU A 4 27.15 36.58 34.72
CA GLU A 4 26.09 35.56 34.82
C GLU A 4 24.75 36.11 34.29
N LYS A 5 24.45 37.38 34.57
CA LYS A 5 23.28 38.07 34.03
C LYS A 5 23.34 38.17 32.51
N ALA A 6 24.50 38.54 31.95
CA ALA A 6 24.71 38.60 30.51
C ALA A 6 24.56 37.23 29.83
N ILE A 7 25.15 36.17 30.40
CA ILE A 7 25.01 34.79 29.89
C ILE A 7 23.55 34.31 29.97
N GLY A 8 22.85 34.63 31.07
CA GLY A 8 21.43 34.30 31.22
C GLY A 8 20.54 35.00 30.18
N GLN A 9 20.79 36.28 29.92
CA GLN A 9 20.09 37.05 28.89
C GLN A 9 20.37 36.51 27.48
N GLU A 10 21.62 36.18 27.17
CA GLU A 10 21.99 35.58 25.90
C GLU A 10 21.27 34.24 25.67
N LYS A 11 21.25 33.37 26.68
CA LYS A 11 20.54 32.08 26.60
C LYS A 11 19.04 32.26 26.44
N SER A 12 18.43 33.21 27.15
CA SER A 12 17.00 33.51 27.01
C SER A 12 16.66 34.06 25.64
N ALA A 13 17.47 34.98 25.10
CA ALA A 13 17.30 35.51 23.76
C ALA A 13 17.45 34.42 22.69
N LYS A 14 18.44 33.53 22.84
CA LYS A 14 18.60 32.34 21.97
C LYS A 14 17.36 31.44 22.01
N ALA A 15 16.84 31.15 23.21
CA ALA A 15 15.62 30.35 23.35
C ALA A 15 14.41 31.01 22.70
N GLN A 16 14.25 32.33 22.83
CA GLN A 16 13.17 33.09 22.17
C GLN A 16 13.28 33.04 20.66
N VAL A 17 14.49 33.13 20.10
CA VAL A 17 14.72 32.97 18.66
C VAL A 17 14.34 31.58 18.18
N GLU A 18 14.74 30.52 18.90
CA GLU A 18 14.36 29.15 18.55
C GLU A 18 12.85 28.91 18.65
N MET A 19 12.17 29.49 19.66
CA MET A 19 10.71 29.47 19.75
C MET A 19 10.05 30.18 18.56
N ALA A 20 10.54 31.36 18.19
CA ALA A 20 10.00 32.10 17.04
C ALA A 20 10.21 31.34 15.72
N LYS A 21 11.37 30.70 15.53
CA LYS A 21 11.63 29.82 14.39
C LYS A 21 10.65 28.65 14.35
N ALA A 22 10.39 28.00 15.49
CA ALA A 22 9.43 26.91 15.58
C ALA A 22 8.00 27.37 15.23
N GLN A 23 7.60 28.57 15.66
CA GLN A 23 6.30 29.16 15.28
C GLN A 23 6.19 29.41 13.78
N VAL A 24 7.24 29.93 13.15
CA VAL A 24 7.29 30.10 11.69
C VAL A 24 7.21 28.75 10.98
N GLY A 25 7.94 27.75 11.44
CA GLY A 25 7.88 26.39 10.89
C GLY A 25 6.48 25.80 10.99
N GLN A 26 5.80 25.97 12.13
CA GLN A 26 4.42 25.52 12.31
C GLN A 26 3.46 26.25 11.35
N ALA A 27 3.60 27.57 11.20
CA ALA A 27 2.76 28.34 10.27
C ALA A 27 2.97 27.89 8.81
N GLN A 28 4.22 27.62 8.41
CA GLN A 28 4.53 27.08 7.08
C GLN A 28 3.89 25.71 6.83
N LEU A 29 3.93 24.81 7.83
CA LEU A 29 3.26 23.52 7.75
C LEU A 29 1.75 23.67 7.60
N ASN A 30 1.12 24.58 8.36
CA ASN A 30 -0.32 24.82 8.26
C ASN A 30 -0.73 25.31 6.87
N VAL A 31 0.04 26.20 6.25
CA VAL A 31 -0.20 26.62 4.85
C VAL A 31 0.02 25.46 3.89
N GLY A 32 1.04 24.63 4.12
CA GLY A 32 1.28 23.42 3.35
C GLY A 32 0.09 22.45 3.37
N TYR A 33 -0.54 22.26 4.53
CA TYR A 33 -1.71 21.40 4.68
C TYR A 33 -2.99 21.94 4.02
N ALA A 34 -3.02 23.22 3.63
CA ALA A 34 -4.13 23.76 2.84
C ALA A 34 -4.18 23.21 1.41
N THR A 35 -3.09 22.60 0.93
CA THR A 35 -3.06 21.85 -0.33
C THR A 35 -2.96 20.36 -0.04
N ILE A 36 -4.09 19.65 -0.16
CA ILE A 36 -4.15 18.21 0.12
C ILE A 36 -3.70 17.42 -1.11
N LYS A 37 -2.73 16.52 -0.93
CA LYS A 37 -2.16 15.67 -1.99
C LYS A 37 -2.23 14.20 -1.57
N SER A 38 -2.36 13.31 -2.55
CA SER A 38 -2.22 11.88 -2.30
C SER A 38 -0.78 11.53 -1.94
N PRO A 39 -0.53 10.68 -0.92
CA PRO A 39 0.82 10.20 -0.59
C PRO A 39 1.35 9.17 -1.59
N LEU A 40 0.48 8.64 -2.46
CA LEU A 40 0.80 7.62 -3.45
C LEU A 40 0.21 7.93 -4.82
N ALA A 41 0.85 7.43 -5.88
CA ALA A 41 0.33 7.50 -7.23
C ALA A 41 -0.75 6.43 -7.46
N GLY A 42 -1.81 6.79 -8.18
CA GLY A 42 -2.92 5.88 -8.46
C GLY A 42 -4.09 6.59 -9.12
N ILE A 43 -5.22 5.90 -9.17
CA ILE A 43 -6.47 6.43 -9.70
C ILE A 43 -7.30 6.98 -8.55
N SER A 44 -7.71 8.25 -8.64
CA SER A 44 -8.64 8.84 -7.68
C SER A 44 -10.02 8.20 -7.82
N GLY A 45 -10.64 7.89 -6.69
CA GLY A 45 -12.06 7.61 -6.61
C GLY A 45 -12.89 8.88 -6.80
N GLU A 46 -14.20 8.72 -6.66
CA GLU A 46 -15.12 9.86 -6.63
C GLU A 46 -14.81 10.81 -5.46
N ALA A 47 -15.14 12.08 -5.64
CA ALA A 47 -15.12 13.05 -4.56
C ALA A 47 -16.28 12.75 -3.60
N LEU A 48 -15.97 12.67 -2.31
CA LEU A 48 -16.97 12.46 -1.25
C LEU A 48 -17.50 13.77 -0.67
N ILE A 49 -16.90 14.89 -1.06
CA ILE A 49 -17.20 16.23 -0.55
C ILE A 49 -17.21 17.21 -1.71
N ASP A 50 -18.21 18.09 -1.73
CA ASP A 50 -18.39 19.12 -2.74
C ASP A 50 -17.44 20.32 -2.54
N GLU A 51 -17.11 20.99 -3.63
CA GLU A 51 -16.33 22.22 -3.61
C GLU A 51 -17.01 23.31 -2.75
N GLY A 52 -16.20 24.01 -1.95
CA GLY A 52 -16.68 25.05 -1.04
C GLY A 52 -17.22 24.54 0.29
N THR A 53 -17.29 23.23 0.50
CA THR A 53 -17.66 22.65 1.80
C THR A 53 -16.56 22.88 2.83
N TYR A 54 -16.95 23.20 4.07
CA TYR A 54 -16.02 23.26 5.19
C TYR A 54 -15.53 21.86 5.56
N VAL A 55 -14.20 21.69 5.67
CA VAL A 55 -13.56 20.41 5.99
C VAL A 55 -12.65 20.52 7.20
N THR A 56 -12.47 19.40 7.88
CA THR A 56 -11.61 19.19 9.03
C THR A 56 -10.55 18.14 8.71
N ALA A 57 -9.52 18.04 9.56
CA ALA A 57 -8.41 17.10 9.35
C ALA A 57 -8.83 15.62 9.35
N SER A 58 -10.03 15.29 9.87
CA SER A 58 -10.55 13.93 9.93
C SER A 58 -11.42 13.55 8.74
N ASP A 59 -11.74 14.50 7.87
CA ASP A 59 -12.68 14.27 6.77
C ASP A 59 -12.02 13.52 5.61
N LYS A 60 -12.71 12.49 5.14
CA LYS A 60 -12.27 11.72 3.97
C LYS A 60 -12.78 12.40 2.70
N LEU A 61 -11.88 13.06 1.97
CA LEU A 61 -12.23 13.77 0.73
C LEU A 61 -12.45 12.82 -0.46
N THR A 62 -11.59 11.82 -0.57
CA THR A 62 -11.62 10.78 -1.61
C THR A 62 -10.73 9.62 -1.18
N TYR A 63 -10.54 8.63 -2.05
CA TYR A 63 -9.50 7.62 -1.92
C TYR A 63 -8.69 7.54 -3.22
N VAL A 64 -7.43 7.12 -3.12
CA VAL A 64 -6.61 6.84 -4.29
C VAL A 64 -6.27 5.36 -4.30
N ALA A 65 -6.70 4.66 -5.34
CA ALA A 65 -6.39 3.26 -5.56
C ALA A 65 -5.04 3.15 -6.29
N ALA A 66 -4.06 2.51 -5.65
CA ALA A 66 -2.84 2.10 -6.33
C ALA A 66 -3.20 1.03 -7.37
N VAL A 67 -2.89 1.31 -8.65
CA VAL A 67 -3.22 0.39 -9.74
C VAL A 67 -2.02 -0.39 -10.26
N SER A 68 -0.79 -0.02 -9.89
CA SER A 68 0.40 -0.82 -10.19
C SER A 68 1.37 -0.78 -9.00
N PRO A 69 1.86 -1.94 -8.53
CA PRO A 69 1.45 -3.29 -8.93
C PRO A 69 0.02 -3.62 -8.47
N MET A 70 -0.67 -4.50 -9.21
CA MET A 70 -2.00 -5.00 -8.88
C MET A 70 -1.93 -6.36 -8.19
N TRP A 71 -2.76 -6.57 -7.18
CA TRP A 71 -2.83 -7.85 -6.46
C TRP A 71 -4.08 -8.64 -6.86
N VAL A 72 -3.88 -9.91 -7.15
CA VAL A 72 -4.94 -10.89 -7.37
C VAL A 72 -4.87 -11.91 -6.25
N ASN A 73 -5.96 -12.01 -5.50
CA ASN A 73 -6.12 -12.97 -4.43
C ASN A 73 -6.97 -14.15 -4.92
N PHE A 74 -6.53 -15.37 -4.66
CA PHE A 74 -7.26 -16.59 -4.99
C PHE A 74 -7.03 -17.65 -3.93
N SER A 75 -7.99 -18.56 -3.77
CA SER A 75 -7.91 -19.62 -2.76
C SER A 75 -7.54 -20.95 -3.41
N ILE A 76 -6.71 -21.73 -2.73
CA ILE A 76 -6.36 -23.10 -3.12
C ILE A 76 -6.93 -24.05 -2.06
N SER A 77 -7.60 -25.12 -2.48
CA SER A 77 -8.16 -26.11 -1.55
C SER A 77 -7.10 -27.08 -1.03
N GLU A 78 -7.32 -27.62 0.17
CA GLU A 78 -6.46 -28.67 0.73
C GLU A 78 -6.32 -29.87 -0.22
N ALA A 79 -7.41 -30.29 -0.86
CA ALA A 79 -7.38 -31.38 -1.84
C ALA A 79 -6.48 -31.07 -3.05
N GLN A 80 -6.45 -29.81 -3.52
CA GLN A 80 -5.54 -29.39 -4.59
C GLN A 80 -4.08 -29.42 -4.12
N SER A 81 -3.81 -29.00 -2.88
CA SER A 81 -2.49 -29.11 -2.27
C SER A 81 -2.02 -30.56 -2.14
N LEU A 82 -2.85 -31.46 -1.60
CA LEU A 82 -2.52 -32.88 -1.48
C LEU A 82 -2.24 -33.53 -2.83
N LYS A 83 -3.04 -33.20 -3.86
CA LYS A 83 -2.80 -33.67 -5.23
C LYS A 83 -1.48 -33.15 -5.80
N ARG A 84 -1.15 -31.88 -5.55
CA ARG A 84 0.13 -31.27 -5.95
C ARG A 84 1.31 -32.01 -5.29
N ASP A 85 1.21 -32.28 -3.99
CA ASP A 85 2.27 -32.96 -3.21
C ASP A 85 2.46 -34.41 -3.65
N GLU A 86 1.38 -35.10 -4.02
CA GLU A 86 1.45 -36.42 -4.62
C GLU A 86 2.17 -36.39 -5.98
N MET A 87 1.82 -35.44 -6.87
CA MET A 87 2.50 -35.28 -8.16
C MET A 87 4.00 -34.97 -8.00
N MET A 88 4.39 -34.22 -6.96
CA MET A 88 5.79 -33.98 -6.65
C MET A 88 6.51 -35.26 -6.20
N ARG A 89 5.88 -36.06 -5.32
CA ARG A 89 6.44 -37.35 -4.87
C ARG A 89 6.60 -38.36 -6.01
N GLN A 90 5.67 -38.34 -6.96
CA GLN A 90 5.73 -39.17 -8.17
C GLN A 90 6.72 -38.64 -9.23
N GLY A 91 7.34 -37.48 -9.01
CA GLY A 91 8.26 -36.85 -9.97
C GLY A 91 7.57 -36.28 -11.21
N LEU A 92 6.23 -36.23 -11.23
CA LEU A 92 5.43 -35.67 -12.33
C LEU A 92 5.42 -34.14 -12.32
N LEU A 93 5.68 -33.53 -11.16
CA LEU A 93 5.76 -32.09 -10.97
C LEU A 93 7.09 -31.74 -10.30
N ARG A 94 7.84 -30.81 -10.90
CA ARG A 94 9.07 -30.27 -10.32
C ARG A 94 8.83 -28.87 -9.78
N TYR A 95 9.04 -28.70 -8.47
CA TYR A 95 8.93 -27.39 -7.84
C TYR A 95 10.13 -26.51 -8.22
N PRO A 96 9.93 -25.23 -8.57
CA PRO A 96 11.03 -24.30 -8.77
C PRO A 96 11.81 -24.13 -7.46
N GLY A 97 13.13 -24.21 -7.52
CA GLY A 97 14.00 -24.23 -6.32
C GLY A 97 13.99 -22.92 -5.52
N ASP A 98 13.46 -21.84 -6.09
CA ASP A 98 13.28 -20.54 -5.45
C ASP A 98 11.81 -20.26 -5.07
N SER A 99 10.93 -21.25 -5.19
CA SER A 99 9.49 -21.16 -4.91
C SER A 99 8.80 -20.01 -5.67
N LYS A 100 9.38 -19.55 -6.79
CA LYS A 100 8.76 -18.52 -7.62
C LYS A 100 7.84 -19.16 -8.64
N PHE A 101 6.54 -18.91 -8.46
CA PHE A 101 5.52 -19.31 -9.41
C PHE A 101 5.16 -18.14 -10.30
N ASP A 102 5.29 -18.37 -11.60
CA ASP A 102 4.70 -17.53 -12.62
C ASP A 102 3.19 -17.78 -12.63
N VAL A 103 2.42 -16.70 -12.60
CA VAL A 103 0.96 -16.73 -12.57
C VAL A 103 0.46 -16.02 -13.83
N GLN A 104 -0.33 -16.73 -14.63
CA GLN A 104 -1.07 -16.12 -15.73
C GLN A 104 -2.49 -15.81 -15.27
N LEU A 105 -2.96 -14.62 -15.63
CA LEU A 105 -4.32 -14.19 -15.37
C LEU A 105 -5.10 -14.26 -16.68
N THR A 106 -6.24 -14.94 -16.66
CA THR A 106 -7.22 -14.93 -17.74
C THR A 106 -8.48 -14.25 -17.21
N PRO A 107 -8.71 -12.96 -17.53
CA PRO A 107 -9.92 -12.26 -17.14
C PRO A 107 -11.17 -12.85 -17.81
N SER A 108 -12.34 -12.33 -17.44
CA SER A 108 -13.64 -12.79 -17.95
C SER A 108 -13.82 -12.68 -19.47
N ASP A 109 -13.01 -11.86 -20.14
CA ASP A 109 -13.01 -11.71 -21.61
C ASP A 109 -12.24 -12.84 -22.32
N THR A 110 -11.74 -13.82 -21.58
CA THR A 110 -10.96 -14.99 -22.06
C THR A 110 -9.62 -14.68 -22.71
N SER A 111 -9.20 -13.41 -22.75
CA SER A 111 -7.87 -13.03 -23.19
C SER A 111 -6.85 -13.30 -22.08
N VAL A 112 -5.64 -13.75 -22.41
CA VAL A 112 -4.59 -13.87 -21.40
C VAL A 112 -4.01 -12.48 -21.16
N TYR A 113 -3.98 -12.05 -19.89
CA TYR A 113 -3.32 -10.80 -19.52
C TYR A 113 -1.82 -10.89 -19.86
N PRO A 114 -1.25 -9.93 -20.60
CA PRO A 114 0.07 -10.08 -21.21
C PRO A 114 1.21 -10.16 -20.18
N GLU A 115 1.03 -9.54 -19.02
CA GLU A 115 2.04 -9.55 -17.97
C GLU A 115 1.91 -10.81 -17.11
N THR A 116 3.05 -11.44 -16.85
CA THR A 116 3.13 -12.59 -15.96
C THR A 116 3.26 -12.10 -14.52
N GLY A 117 2.34 -12.53 -13.67
CA GLY A 117 2.36 -12.24 -12.24
C GLY A 117 3.24 -13.21 -11.48
N ARG A 118 3.51 -12.88 -10.22
CA ARG A 118 4.27 -13.74 -9.30
C ARG A 118 3.55 -13.89 -7.98
N ILE A 119 3.56 -15.11 -7.42
CA ILE A 119 3.08 -15.31 -6.05
C ILE A 119 3.96 -14.52 -5.10
N THR A 120 3.35 -13.62 -4.33
CA THR A 120 4.03 -12.80 -3.31
C THR A 120 3.65 -13.20 -1.90
N PHE A 121 2.54 -13.91 -1.73
CA PHE A 121 2.08 -14.37 -0.43
C PHE A 121 1.25 -15.64 -0.58
N ALA A 122 1.43 -16.56 0.35
CA ALA A 122 0.56 -17.70 0.58
C ALA A 122 0.32 -17.80 2.09
N ASP A 123 -0.93 -17.93 2.48
CA ASP A 123 -1.30 -18.07 3.88
C ASP A 123 -0.84 -19.44 4.41
N ALA A 124 -0.45 -19.47 5.68
CA ALA A 124 -0.05 -20.69 6.35
C ALA A 124 -1.25 -21.44 6.91
N GLU A 125 -2.37 -20.75 7.14
CA GLU A 125 -3.57 -21.33 7.73
C GLU A 125 -4.65 -21.58 6.69
N TYR A 126 -5.38 -22.70 6.88
CA TYR A 126 -6.58 -22.99 6.12
C TYR A 126 -7.78 -22.31 6.77
N ASP A 127 -8.63 -21.68 5.96
CA ASP A 127 -9.95 -21.26 6.38
C ASP A 127 -10.79 -22.50 6.73
N SER A 128 -11.17 -22.60 8.00
CA SER A 128 -11.89 -23.76 8.56
C SER A 128 -13.29 -23.98 7.99
N LYS A 129 -13.90 -22.96 7.36
CA LYS A 129 -15.24 -23.07 6.76
C LYS A 129 -15.17 -23.63 5.34
N THR A 130 -14.12 -23.25 4.59
CA THR A 130 -13.99 -23.57 3.17
C THR A 130 -12.95 -24.66 2.88
N GLY A 131 -12.06 -24.96 3.83
CA GLY A 131 -10.94 -25.88 3.62
C GLY A 131 -9.94 -25.38 2.57
N THR A 132 -9.80 -24.06 2.45
CA THR A 132 -8.91 -23.40 1.49
C THR A 132 -7.93 -22.45 2.18
N PHE A 133 -6.77 -22.20 1.59
CA PHE A 133 -5.84 -21.17 2.06
C PHE A 133 -5.68 -20.09 0.99
N LEU A 134 -5.41 -18.87 1.44
CA LEU A 134 -5.32 -17.70 0.58
C LEU A 134 -3.95 -17.60 -0.09
N VAL A 135 -3.94 -17.32 -1.39
CA VAL A 135 -2.72 -17.02 -2.15
C VAL A 135 -2.90 -15.68 -2.84
N ARG A 136 -1.84 -14.87 -2.85
CA ARG A 136 -1.79 -13.59 -3.55
C ARG A 136 -0.69 -13.61 -4.59
N ALA A 137 -1.06 -13.22 -5.80
CA ALA A 137 -0.14 -12.92 -6.88
C ALA A 137 -0.12 -11.41 -7.16
N SER A 138 1.06 -10.90 -7.51
CA SER A 138 1.30 -9.51 -7.91
C SER A 138 1.55 -9.44 -9.41
N PHE A 139 0.90 -8.49 -10.07
CA PHE A 139 1.01 -8.24 -11.51
C PHE A 139 1.36 -6.77 -11.75
N GLU A 140 2.23 -6.50 -12.72
CA GLU A 140 2.40 -5.15 -13.22
C GLU A 140 1.16 -4.74 -14.04
N ASN A 141 0.70 -3.51 -13.84
CA ASN A 141 -0.51 -2.97 -14.48
C ASN A 141 -0.28 -1.51 -14.87
N ALA A 142 0.83 -1.28 -15.58
CA ALA A 142 1.24 0.02 -16.06
C ALA A 142 0.25 0.63 -17.08
N ASP A 143 -0.49 -0.21 -17.81
CA ASP A 143 -1.51 0.23 -18.77
C ASP A 143 -2.91 0.41 -18.15
N GLY A 144 -3.06 0.12 -16.85
CA GLY A 144 -4.29 0.33 -16.09
C GLY A 144 -5.48 -0.51 -16.56
N LYS A 145 -5.24 -1.61 -17.29
CA LYS A 145 -6.30 -2.50 -17.79
C LYS A 145 -6.94 -3.31 -16.67
N LEU A 146 -6.16 -3.71 -15.67
CA LEU A 146 -6.70 -4.36 -14.47
C LEU A 146 -7.30 -3.29 -13.56
N ARG A 147 -8.54 -3.54 -13.13
CA ARG A 147 -9.22 -2.74 -12.12
C ARG A 147 -9.45 -3.58 -10.86
N PRO A 148 -9.30 -3.00 -9.67
CA PRO A 148 -9.71 -3.67 -8.43
C PRO A 148 -11.21 -3.99 -8.47
N GLY A 149 -11.58 -5.21 -8.09
CA GLY A 149 -12.97 -5.69 -8.05
C GLY A 149 -13.08 -7.14 -7.65
#